data_AF-A0A961W249-F1
#
_entry.id   AF-A0A961W249-F1
#
_cell.length_a   1.000
_cell.length_b   1.000
_cell.length_c   1.000
_cell.angle_alpha   90.00
_cell.angle_beta   90.00
_cell.angle_gamma   90.00
#
_symmetry.space_group_name_H-M   'P 1'
#
loop_
_entity.id
_entity.type
_entity.pdbx_description
1 polymer ?
#
loop_
_entity_poly.entity_id
_entity_poly.type
_entity_poly.pdbx_seq_one_letter_code
_entity_poly.pdbx_strand_id
1 'polypeptide(L)'
;MTTAQKRRLRPRDAASLIVLDRVAGGSWRVLMGRRRADLAFMPGKYVFPGGRVDRTDDTARAEDELEETVARRLAAGLKPHQSLRRARGLALAAVRETFEETGHFLGAPFADKPSRHSNWKPFHEAGYVPRLSALRYLARAV
;
A
#
# COMPACT_ATOMS: atom_id res chain seq x y z
N MET A 1 34.29 -26.23 17.72
CA MET A 1 33.27 -26.11 16.66
C MET A 1 32.42 -24.87 16.94
N THR A 2 32.66 -23.78 16.23
CA THR A 2 31.96 -22.50 16.40
C THR A 2 30.65 -22.52 15.62
N THR A 3 29.53 -22.45 16.32
CA THR A 3 28.19 -22.36 15.74
C THR A 3 28.06 -21.03 15.00
N ALA A 4 27.98 -21.06 13.67
CA ALA A 4 27.73 -19.86 12.87
C ALA A 4 26.36 -19.27 13.26
N GLN A 5 26.38 -18.09 13.88
CA GLN A 5 25.18 -17.40 14.33
C GLN A 5 24.35 -16.98 13.11
N LYS A 6 23.17 -17.59 12.93
CA LYS A 6 22.29 -17.36 11.78
C LYS A 6 21.85 -15.89 11.77
N ARG A 7 22.34 -15.11 10.79
CA ARG A 7 22.05 -13.67 10.67
C ARG A 7 20.54 -13.45 10.56
N ARG A 8 19.94 -12.79 11.55
CA ARG A 8 18.52 -12.42 11.53
C ARG A 8 18.30 -11.40 10.41
N LEU A 9 17.41 -11.73 9.46
CA LEU A 9 17.00 -10.80 8.41
C LEU A 9 16.07 -9.74 9.02
N ARG A 10 16.24 -8.48 8.61
CA ARG A 10 15.33 -7.41 8.99
C ARG A 10 14.13 -7.43 8.03
N PRO A 11 12.88 -7.52 8.53
CA PRO A 11 11.70 -7.35 7.70
C PRO A 11 11.72 -6.01 6.98
N ARG A 12 11.18 -5.98 5.76
CA ARG A 12 10.96 -4.75 5.00
C ARG A 12 9.49 -4.35 5.14
N ASP A 13 9.24 -3.06 5.32
CA ASP A 13 7.89 -2.53 5.39
C ASP A 13 7.17 -2.74 4.04
N ALA A 14 5.94 -3.22 4.12
CA ALA A 14 5.08 -3.53 2.99
C ALA A 14 3.61 -3.34 3.39
N ALA A 15 2.75 -3.05 2.42
CA ALA A 15 1.33 -2.87 2.65
C ALA A 15 0.51 -3.42 1.47
N SER A 16 -0.72 -3.84 1.78
CA SER A 16 -1.67 -4.40 0.80
C SER A 16 -3.06 -3.85 1.03
N LEU A 17 -3.87 -3.79 -0.04
CA LEU A 17 -5.26 -3.37 0.02
C LEU A 17 -6.22 -4.51 -0.26
N ILE A 18 -7.22 -4.66 0.61
CA ILE A 18 -8.41 -5.46 0.31
C ILE A 18 -9.45 -4.52 -0.30
N VAL A 19 -9.55 -4.52 -1.62
CA VAL A 19 -10.55 -3.73 -2.33
C VAL A 19 -11.85 -4.52 -2.39
N LEU A 20 -12.91 -3.95 -1.83
CA LEU A 20 -14.25 -4.54 -1.77
C LEU A 20 -15.16 -3.82 -2.78
N ASP A 21 -15.82 -4.60 -3.63
CA ASP A 21 -16.87 -4.14 -4.53
C ASP A 21 -18.22 -4.69 -4.05
N ARG A 22 -19.19 -3.81 -3.84
CA ARG A 22 -20.55 -4.18 -3.43
C ARG A 22 -21.41 -4.32 -4.67
N VAL A 23 -21.86 -5.53 -4.94
CA VAL A 23 -22.68 -5.80 -6.13
C VAL A 23 -24.17 -5.82 -5.80
N ALA A 24 -25.00 -5.69 -6.84
CA ALA A 24 -26.45 -5.78 -6.74
C ALA A 24 -26.86 -7.09 -6.04
N GLY A 25 -27.86 -7.01 -5.15
CA GLY A 25 -28.30 -8.15 -4.34
C GLY A 25 -27.53 -8.36 -3.03
N GLY A 26 -26.59 -7.47 -2.67
CA GLY A 26 -25.98 -7.44 -1.34
C GLY A 26 -24.77 -8.34 -1.13
N SER A 27 -24.26 -8.99 -2.18
CA SER A 27 -23.02 -9.74 -2.14
C SER A 27 -21.79 -8.84 -2.34
N TRP A 28 -20.61 -9.36 -2.00
CA TRP A 28 -19.34 -8.66 -2.09
C TRP A 28 -18.38 -9.40 -3.02
N ARG A 29 -17.59 -8.64 -3.77
CA ARG A 29 -16.44 -9.12 -4.53
C ARG A 29 -15.17 -8.53 -3.95
N VAL A 30 -14.07 -9.27 -4.07
CA VAL A 30 -12.75 -8.85 -3.60
C VAL A 30 -11.76 -8.88 -4.76
N LEU A 31 -11.01 -7.80 -4.94
CA LEU A 31 -9.95 -7.77 -5.94
C LEU A 31 -8.75 -8.59 -5.47
N MET A 32 -8.34 -9.58 -6.27
CA MET A 32 -7.16 -10.40 -6.02
C MET A 32 -6.36 -10.59 -7.29
N GLY A 33 -5.03 -10.52 -7.17
CA GLY A 33 -4.10 -10.90 -8.23
C GLY A 33 -3.66 -12.35 -8.07
N ARG A 34 -3.42 -13.05 -9.17
CA ARG A 34 -2.76 -14.37 -9.15
C ARG A 34 -1.27 -14.18 -9.41
N ARG A 35 -0.44 -14.57 -8.44
CA ARG A 35 1.03 -14.48 -8.58
C ARG A 35 1.53 -15.35 -9.71
N ARG A 36 2.46 -14.81 -10.50
CA ARG A 36 3.16 -15.59 -11.52
C ARG A 36 3.86 -16.79 -10.89
N ALA A 37 3.89 -17.91 -11.63
CA ALA A 37 4.39 -19.19 -11.12
C ALA A 37 5.91 -19.21 -10.89
N ASP A 38 6.64 -18.24 -11.46
CA ASP A 38 8.09 -18.08 -11.41
C ASP A 38 8.58 -17.22 -10.23
N LEU A 39 7.68 -16.69 -9.39
CA LEU A 39 8.06 -15.86 -8.25
C LEU A 39 8.60 -16.72 -7.09
N ALA A 40 9.76 -16.34 -6.56
CA ALA A 40 10.44 -17.02 -5.44
C ALA A 40 9.65 -17.06 -4.11
N PHE A 41 8.54 -16.32 -4.01
CA PHE A 41 7.68 -16.28 -2.83
C PHE A 41 6.22 -16.42 -3.24
N MET A 42 5.55 -17.47 -2.74
CA MET A 42 4.13 -17.80 -2.96
C MET A 42 3.70 -17.86 -4.46
N PRO A 43 4.35 -18.66 -5.31
CA PRO A 43 3.96 -18.80 -6.72
C PRO A 43 2.54 -19.37 -6.85
N GLY A 44 1.78 -18.88 -7.82
CA GLY A 44 0.44 -19.38 -8.16
C GLY A 44 -0.69 -19.06 -7.17
N LYS A 45 -0.39 -18.44 -6.01
CA LYS A 45 -1.40 -18.06 -5.02
C LYS A 45 -2.14 -16.78 -5.41
N TYR A 46 -3.41 -16.71 -5.02
CA TYR A 46 -4.18 -15.47 -5.02
C TYR A 46 -3.73 -14.60 -3.84
N VAL A 47 -3.47 -13.33 -4.12
CA VAL A 47 -3.05 -12.33 -3.14
C VAL A 47 -3.80 -11.04 -3.35
N PHE A 48 -3.93 -10.27 -2.28
CA PHE A 48 -4.36 -8.89 -2.39
C PHE A 48 -3.26 -8.04 -3.02
N PRO A 49 -3.62 -7.03 -3.83
CA PRO A 49 -2.63 -6.15 -4.40
C PRO A 49 -1.86 -5.40 -3.31
N GLY A 50 -0.56 -5.23 -3.54
CA GLY A 50 0.30 -4.58 -2.56
C GLY A 50 1.76 -4.98 -2.68
N GLY A 51 2.60 -4.22 -2.00
CA GLY A 51 4.03 -4.36 -2.15
C GLY A 51 4.82 -3.58 -1.11
N ARG A 52 6.10 -3.38 -1.41
CA ARG A 52 7.04 -2.75 -0.49
C ARG A 52 6.82 -1.25 -0.47
N VAL A 53 7.08 -0.65 0.69
CA VAL A 53 7.15 0.81 0.80
C VAL A 53 8.39 1.30 0.06
N ASP A 54 8.19 2.23 -0.86
CA ASP A 54 9.26 3.01 -1.48
C ASP A 54 9.59 4.25 -0.64
N ARG A 55 10.83 4.74 -0.74
CA ARG A 55 11.29 5.92 0.01
C ARG A 55 10.51 7.20 -0.30
N THR A 56 9.87 7.26 -1.46
CA THR A 56 9.10 8.43 -1.91
C THR A 56 7.63 8.37 -1.54
N ASP A 57 7.14 7.22 -1.03
CA ASP A 57 5.72 7.05 -0.71
C ASP A 57 5.29 7.97 0.42
N ASP A 58 6.12 8.17 1.44
CA ASP A 58 5.76 8.97 2.62
C ASP A 58 5.59 10.47 2.35
N THR A 59 6.08 10.95 1.21
CA THR A 59 6.09 12.35 0.77
C THR A 59 5.29 12.58 -0.50
N ALA A 60 4.72 11.52 -1.10
CA ALA A 60 3.85 11.65 -2.25
C ALA A 60 2.61 12.51 -1.93
N ARG A 61 2.17 13.30 -2.89
CA ARG A 61 0.97 14.14 -2.74
C ARG A 61 -0.26 13.23 -2.62
N ALA A 62 -1.17 13.59 -1.74
CA ALA A 62 -2.49 12.98 -1.60
C ALA A 62 -3.52 14.11 -1.62
N GLU A 63 -4.76 13.80 -2.01
CA GLU A 63 -5.89 14.74 -1.91
C GLU A 63 -6.20 15.07 -0.45
N ASP A 64 -6.19 14.03 0.37
CA ASP A 64 -6.47 14.09 1.79
C ASP A 64 -5.54 13.13 2.55
N GLU A 65 -5.62 13.18 3.87
CA GLU A 65 -4.81 12.36 4.75
C GLU A 65 -5.62 11.23 5.40
N LEU A 66 -4.89 10.28 5.99
CA LEU A 66 -5.51 9.20 6.76
C LEU A 66 -6.36 9.76 7.89
N GLU A 67 -7.53 9.15 8.10
CA GLU A 67 -8.28 9.32 9.34
C GLU A 67 -7.38 9.07 10.54
N GLU A 68 -7.44 9.94 11.54
CA GLU A 68 -6.53 9.94 12.69
C GLU A 68 -6.53 8.58 13.41
N THR A 69 -7.70 7.94 13.52
CA THR A 69 -7.83 6.59 14.11
C THR A 69 -7.13 5.50 13.28
N VAL A 70 -7.17 5.60 11.95
CA VAL A 70 -6.49 4.69 11.02
C VAL A 70 -4.99 4.92 11.09
N ALA A 71 -4.53 6.18 11.09
CA ALA A 71 -3.12 6.53 11.21
C ALA A 71 -2.51 5.99 12.51
N ARG A 72 -3.20 6.16 13.65
CA ARG A 72 -2.78 5.58 14.94
C ARG A 72 -2.72 4.06 14.93
N ARG A 73 -3.70 3.39 14.33
CA ARG A 73 -3.73 1.92 14.24
C ARG A 73 -2.60 1.38 13.36
N LEU A 74 -2.30 2.03 12.24
CA LEU A 74 -1.14 1.70 11.40
C LEU A 74 0.18 1.96 12.12
N ALA A 75 0.24 3.04 12.91
CA ALA A 75 1.38 3.38 13.75
C ALA A 75 1.57 2.42 14.95
N ALA A 76 0.57 1.60 15.27
CA ALA A 76 0.62 0.72 16.44
C ALA A 76 1.76 -0.30 16.32
N GLY A 77 2.70 -0.24 17.26
CA GLY A 77 3.90 -1.07 17.26
C GLY A 77 4.98 -0.63 16.27
N LEU A 78 4.92 0.59 15.73
CA LEU A 78 6.05 1.29 15.13
C LEU A 78 6.80 2.11 16.21
N LYS A 79 8.07 2.44 15.96
CA LYS A 79 8.85 3.29 16.88
C LYS A 79 8.23 4.71 16.95
N PRO A 80 8.10 5.34 18.14
CA PRO A 80 7.33 6.58 18.32
C PRO A 80 7.72 7.76 17.43
N HIS A 81 9.01 7.97 17.21
CA HIS A 81 9.54 9.19 16.56
C HIS A 81 9.31 9.28 15.04
N GLN A 82 8.78 8.25 14.38
CA GLN A 82 8.50 8.23 12.93
C GLN A 82 7.16 7.57 12.59
N SER A 83 6.27 7.41 13.56
CA SER A 83 5.13 6.50 13.43
C SER A 83 4.08 6.97 12.42
N LEU A 84 3.71 8.25 12.41
CA LEU A 84 2.69 8.80 11.50
C LEU A 84 3.17 8.91 10.05
N ARG A 85 4.40 9.41 9.83
CA ARG A 85 5.00 9.47 8.48
C ARG A 85 5.13 8.07 7.86
N ARG A 86 5.52 7.07 8.66
CA ARG A 86 5.56 5.67 8.20
C ARG A 86 4.18 5.10 7.94
N ALA A 87 3.19 5.40 8.79
CA ALA A 87 1.80 5.00 8.55
C ALA A 87 1.29 5.56 7.22
N ARG A 88 1.59 6.83 6.93
CA ARG A 88 1.30 7.47 5.65
C ARG A 88 2.00 6.78 4.48
N GLY A 89 3.30 6.50 4.61
CA GLY A 89 4.07 5.76 3.61
C GLY A 89 3.53 4.36 3.33
N LEU A 90 3.08 3.64 4.36
CA LEU A 90 2.41 2.34 4.21
C LEU A 90 1.10 2.46 3.42
N ALA A 91 0.27 3.45 3.76
CA ALA A 91 -1.00 3.66 3.05
C ALA A 91 -0.77 4.02 1.58
N LEU A 92 0.18 4.92 1.29
CA LEU A 92 0.52 5.35 -0.05
C LEU A 92 1.17 4.21 -0.86
N ALA A 93 2.04 3.41 -0.26
CA ALA A 93 2.58 2.21 -0.89
C ALA A 93 1.46 1.25 -1.33
N ALA A 94 0.47 1.02 -0.46
CA ALA A 94 -0.64 0.12 -0.75
C ALA A 94 -1.50 0.63 -1.95
N VAL A 95 -1.74 1.94 -2.02
CA VAL A 95 -2.45 2.59 -3.14
C VAL A 95 -1.65 2.50 -4.43
N ARG A 96 -0.36 2.86 -4.38
CA ARG A 96 0.54 2.83 -5.54
C ARG A 96 0.64 1.44 -6.14
N GLU A 97 0.94 0.44 -5.32
CA GLU A 97 1.10 -0.96 -5.77
C GLU A 97 -0.22 -1.50 -6.32
N THR A 98 -1.37 -1.11 -5.74
CA THR A 98 -2.69 -1.49 -6.28
C THR A 98 -2.93 -0.94 -7.68
N PHE A 99 -2.54 0.32 -7.91
CA PHE A 99 -2.59 0.89 -9.25
C PHE A 99 -1.60 0.19 -10.20
N GLU A 100 -0.35 0.00 -9.80
CA GLU A 100 0.68 -0.64 -10.63
C GLU A 100 0.31 -2.08 -11.05
N GLU A 101 -0.29 -2.86 -10.14
CA GLU A 101 -0.63 -4.27 -10.38
C GLU A 101 -1.98 -4.46 -11.09
N THR A 102 -2.94 -3.54 -10.91
CA THR A 102 -4.33 -3.77 -11.33
C THR A 102 -4.93 -2.67 -12.21
N GLY A 103 -4.27 -1.51 -12.33
CA GLY A 103 -4.77 -0.33 -13.03
C GLY A 103 -5.93 0.39 -12.33
N HIS A 104 -6.35 -0.04 -11.13
CA HIS A 104 -7.45 0.60 -10.41
C HIS A 104 -6.96 1.83 -9.63
N PHE A 105 -7.67 2.95 -9.78
CA PHE A 105 -7.39 4.18 -9.07
C PHE A 105 -8.17 4.27 -7.76
N LEU A 106 -7.44 4.45 -6.66
CA LEU A 106 -7.98 4.79 -5.36
C LEU A 106 -7.59 6.22 -5.04
N GLY A 107 -8.30 7.15 -5.69
CA GLY A 107 -7.91 8.55 -5.73
C GLY A 107 -9.05 9.48 -6.12
N ALA A 108 -8.73 10.77 -6.12
CA ALA A 108 -9.59 11.83 -6.63
C ALA A 108 -9.03 12.37 -7.95
N PRO A 109 -9.88 12.88 -8.86
CA PRO A 109 -9.40 13.60 -10.05
C PRO A 109 -8.46 14.73 -9.67
N PHE A 110 -7.41 14.91 -10.46
CA PHE A 110 -6.31 15.81 -10.19
C PHE A 110 -5.82 16.44 -11.48
N ALA A 111 -5.85 17.77 -11.54
CA ALA A 111 -5.49 18.55 -12.74
C ALA A 111 -4.12 19.26 -12.62
N ASP A 112 -3.41 19.04 -11.52
CA ASP A 112 -2.16 19.70 -11.19
C ASP A 112 -0.95 18.99 -11.80
N LYS A 113 0.24 19.59 -11.67
CA LYS A 113 1.48 19.07 -12.27
C LYS A 113 1.82 17.64 -11.79
N PRO A 114 2.40 16.80 -12.67
CA PRO A 114 2.77 15.44 -12.34
C PRO A 114 3.79 15.37 -11.19
N SER A 115 3.84 14.23 -10.50
CA SER A 115 4.79 14.00 -9.40
C SER A 115 6.23 14.11 -9.88
N ARG A 116 7.10 14.66 -9.02
CA ARG A 116 8.55 14.64 -9.24
C ARG A 116 9.16 13.24 -9.02
N HIS A 117 8.42 12.35 -8.37
CA HIS A 117 8.83 10.98 -8.11
C HIS A 117 8.35 10.05 -9.22
N SER A 118 9.27 9.32 -9.84
CA SER A 118 9.00 8.52 -11.04
C SER A 118 7.98 7.39 -10.82
N ASN A 119 7.89 6.84 -9.62
CA ASN A 119 6.92 5.81 -9.23
C ASN A 119 5.49 6.38 -9.08
N TRP A 120 5.33 7.67 -8.78
CA TRP A 120 4.03 8.34 -8.67
C TRP A 120 3.62 9.07 -9.94
N LYS A 121 4.56 9.27 -10.87
CA LYS A 121 4.32 9.95 -12.15
C LYS A 121 3.19 9.29 -12.96
N PRO A 122 3.13 7.96 -13.16
CA PRO A 122 2.03 7.34 -13.91
C PRO A 122 0.65 7.55 -13.27
N PHE A 123 0.57 7.55 -11.93
CA PHE A 123 -0.68 7.80 -11.20
C PHE A 123 -1.20 9.21 -11.46
N HIS A 124 -0.30 10.21 -11.45
CA HIS A 124 -0.66 11.61 -11.72
C HIS A 124 -0.90 11.90 -13.19
N GLU A 125 -0.15 11.27 -14.11
CA GLU A 125 -0.36 11.42 -15.56
C GLU A 125 -1.70 10.86 -16.01
N ALA A 126 -2.25 9.89 -15.27
CA ALA A 126 -3.62 9.43 -15.44
C ALA A 126 -4.68 10.42 -14.93
N GLY A 127 -4.28 11.57 -14.36
CA GLY A 127 -5.18 12.61 -13.88
C GLY A 127 -5.76 12.34 -12.50
N TYR A 128 -5.07 11.57 -11.65
CA TYR A 128 -5.52 11.24 -10.30
C TYR A 128 -4.45 11.52 -9.24
N VAL A 129 -4.89 11.72 -8.00
CA VAL A 129 -4.04 11.77 -6.81
C VAL A 129 -4.64 10.84 -5.74
N PRO A 130 -3.84 10.16 -4.91
CA PRO A 130 -4.35 9.26 -3.87
C PRO A 130 -5.33 9.92 -2.92
N ARG A 131 -6.34 9.15 -2.48
CA ARG A 131 -7.29 9.57 -1.45
C ARG A 131 -7.20 8.64 -0.25
N LEU A 132 -6.57 9.10 0.82
CA LEU A 132 -6.25 8.29 2.00
C LEU A 132 -7.40 8.20 3.00
N SER A 133 -8.30 9.19 3.04
CA SER A 133 -9.46 9.19 3.95
C SER A 133 -10.44 8.04 3.69
N ALA A 134 -10.42 7.46 2.48
CA ALA A 134 -11.23 6.31 2.11
C ALA A 134 -10.71 4.99 2.73
N LEU A 135 -9.46 4.96 3.20
CA LEU A 135 -8.83 3.75 3.70
C LEU A 135 -9.34 3.39 5.11
N ARG A 136 -9.42 2.09 5.38
CA ARG A 136 -9.77 1.53 6.69
C ARG A 136 -8.70 0.56 7.13
N TYR A 137 -8.32 0.63 8.41
CA TYR A 137 -7.40 -0.33 8.99
C TYR A 137 -8.10 -1.65 9.24
N LEU A 138 -7.54 -2.74 8.72
CA LEU A 138 -7.98 -4.10 9.02
C LEU A 138 -7.07 -4.76 10.06
N ALA A 139 -5.79 -4.93 9.72
CA ALA A 139 -4.82 -5.63 10.56
C ALA A 139 -3.39 -5.28 10.17
N ARG A 140 -2.44 -5.69 11.01
CA ARG A 140 -0.99 -5.66 10.76
C ARG A 140 -0.44 -7.07 10.93
N ALA A 141 0.31 -7.52 9.93
CA ALA A 141 1.11 -8.75 10.01
C ALA A 141 2.57 -8.38 10.36
N VAL A 142 3.23 -9.20 11.17
CA VAL A 142 4.64 -9.03 11.62
C VAL A 142 5.42 -10.30 11.35
#